data_AF-A0A7S1M6V5-F1
#
_entry.id   AF-A0A7S1M6V5-F1
#
_cell.length_a   1.000
_cell.length_b   1.000
_cell.length_c   1.000
_cell.angle_alpha   90.00
_cell.angle_beta   90.00
_cell.angle_gamma   90.00
#
_symmetry.space_group_name_H-M   'P 1'
#
loop_
_entity.id
_entity.type
_entity.pdbx_description
1 polymer ?
#
loop_
_entity_poly.entity_id
_entity_poly.type
_entity_poly.pdbx_seq_one_letter_code
_entity_poly.pdbx_strand_id
1 'polypeptide(L)'
;VLSQQGIAKHAEDPNTVGRDVAKRLLSEVALGGCVDSAHQLLVLLLMAVSPDEASTVRLGSLSPSAVSALTIAETFFGVSCAVKEEENPYGIEDFPPSVVVSC
;
A
#
# COMPACT_ATOMS: atom_id res chain seq x y z
N VAL A 1 6.24 -2.77 -1.40
CA VAL A 1 7.39 -2.13 -0.72
C VAL A 1 6.87 -1.48 0.54
N LEU A 2 7.49 -1.78 1.70
CA LEU A 2 7.17 -1.15 2.98
C LEU A 2 8.34 -0.26 3.37
N SER A 3 8.09 1.04 3.48
CA SER A 3 9.12 1.99 3.89
C SER A 3 8.49 3.14 4.66
N GLN A 4 9.25 3.71 5.59
CA GLN A 4 8.85 4.91 6.31
C GLN A 4 10.05 5.82 6.47
N GLN A 5 9.77 7.12 6.46
CA GLN A 5 10.78 8.16 6.55
C GLN A 5 10.34 9.22 7.55
N GLY A 6 11.30 9.93 8.11
CA GLY A 6 11.08 11.01 9.06
C GLY A 6 12.18 12.04 8.93
N ILE A 7 11.83 13.29 9.20
CA ILE A 7 12.75 14.42 9.21
C ILE A 7 12.70 14.99 10.61
N ALA A 8 13.87 15.15 11.22
CA ALA A 8 13.99 15.77 12.53
C ALA A 8 13.63 17.26 12.45
N LYS A 9 12.82 17.74 13.40
CA LYS A 9 12.62 19.17 13.62
C LYS A 9 13.88 19.78 14.23
N HIS A 10 13.97 21.10 14.21
CA HIS A 10 15.10 21.81 14.80
C HIS A 10 15.26 21.44 16.29
N ALA A 11 16.47 21.02 16.67
CA ALA A 11 16.82 20.55 18.02
C ALA A 11 16.04 19.32 18.52
N GLU A 12 15.43 18.54 17.63
CA GLU A 12 14.82 17.26 17.99
C GLU A 12 15.88 16.15 18.13
N ASP A 13 15.75 15.32 19.17
CA ASP A 13 16.65 14.20 19.41
C ASP A 13 16.50 13.13 18.31
N PRO A 14 17.59 12.70 17.64
CA PRO A 14 17.53 11.71 16.56
C PRO A 14 16.92 10.37 16.98
N ASN A 15 17.10 9.93 18.23
CA ASN A 15 16.54 8.66 18.69
C ASN A 15 15.01 8.72 18.79
N THR A 16 14.46 9.89 19.11
CA THR A 16 13.01 10.14 19.12
C THR A 16 12.44 10.00 17.71
N VAL A 17 13.05 10.67 16.72
CA VAL A 17 12.65 10.58 15.31
C VAL A 17 12.76 9.14 14.81
N GLY A 18 13.88 8.47 15.10
CA GLY A 18 14.08 7.07 14.71
C GLY A 18 13.03 6.14 15.31
N ARG A 19 12.67 6.33 16.58
CA ARG A 19 11.63 5.55 17.26
C ARG A 19 10.26 5.77 16.62
N ASP A 20 9.94 7.01 16.24
CA ASP A 20 8.65 7.32 15.62
C ASP A 20 8.56 6.77 14.18
N VAL A 21 9.64 6.84 13.41
CA VAL A 21 9.70 6.20 12.08
C VAL A 21 9.57 4.68 12.19
N ALA A 22 10.25 4.05 13.17
CA ALA A 22 10.12 2.61 13.41
C ALA A 22 8.69 2.22 13.77
N LYS A 23 8.00 2.99 14.63
CA LYS A 23 6.59 2.77 14.95
C LYS A 23 5.69 2.87 13.72
N ARG A 24 5.90 3.88 12.85
CA ARG A 24 5.16 4.02 11.59
C ARG A 24 5.39 2.83 10.66
N LEU A 25 6.61 2.31 10.60
CA LEU A 25 6.91 1.14 9.78
C LEU A 25 6.17 -0.08 10.30
N LEU A 26 6.20 -0.28 11.62
CA LEU A 26 5.48 -1.37 12.27
C LEU A 26 3.96 -1.25 12.11
N SER A 27 3.40 -0.03 12.09
CA SER A 27 1.98 0.15 11.81
C SER A 27 1.61 -0.26 10.39
N GLU A 28 2.46 0.01 9.40
CA GLU A 28 2.21 -0.47 8.02
C GLU A 28 2.33 -2.00 7.91
N VAL A 29 3.29 -2.61 8.61
CA VAL A 29 3.40 -4.09 8.68
C VAL A 29 2.13 -4.69 9.31
N ALA A 30 1.61 -4.05 10.35
CA ALA A 30 0.40 -4.51 11.04
C ALA A 30 -0.88 -4.41 10.18
N LEU A 31 -0.86 -3.70 9.05
CA LEU A 31 -1.97 -3.66 8.09
C LEU A 31 -1.97 -4.88 7.14
N GLY A 32 -0.94 -5.73 7.15
CA GLY A 32 -0.91 -6.98 6.37
C GLY A 32 -0.72 -6.84 4.86
N GLY A 33 -0.56 -5.61 4.36
CA GLY A 33 -0.31 -5.31 2.96
C GLY A 33 1.13 -5.55 2.51
N CYS A 34 1.34 -5.74 1.21
CA CYS A 34 2.68 -5.82 0.62
C CYS A 34 3.25 -4.44 0.24
N VAL A 35 2.43 -3.40 0.23
CA VAL A 35 2.79 -2.02 -0.17
C VAL A 35 2.26 -1.05 0.88
N ASP A 36 3.11 -0.13 1.33
CA ASP A 36 2.71 0.88 2.30
C ASP A 36 1.75 1.90 1.67
N SER A 37 1.00 2.59 2.53
CA SER A 37 -0.01 3.58 2.15
C SER A 37 0.49 4.68 1.21
N ALA A 38 1.77 5.06 1.31
CA ALA A 38 2.37 6.14 0.54
C ALA A 38 2.72 5.73 -0.91
N HIS A 39 3.06 4.46 -1.12
CA HIS A 39 3.46 3.94 -2.43
C HIS A 39 2.33 3.24 -3.20
N GLN A 40 1.14 3.06 -2.61
CA GLN A 40 0.02 2.38 -3.28
C GLN A 40 -0.35 3.03 -4.62
N LEU A 41 -0.39 4.37 -4.69
CA LEU A 41 -0.72 5.09 -5.93
C LEU A 41 0.26 4.74 -7.05
N LEU A 42 1.57 4.78 -6.76
CA LEU A 42 2.59 4.51 -7.76
C LEU A 42 2.50 3.07 -8.27
N VAL A 43 2.32 2.10 -7.37
CA VAL A 43 2.23 0.68 -7.74
C VAL A 43 1.01 0.42 -8.63
N LEU A 44 -0.16 0.97 -8.28
CA LEU A 44 -1.38 0.80 -9.07
C LEU A 44 -1.28 1.43 -10.46
N LEU A 45 -0.62 2.59 -10.58
CA LEU A 45 -0.36 3.19 -11.90
C LEU A 45 0.63 2.35 -12.73
N LEU A 46 1.64 1.76 -12.10
CA LEU A 46 2.57 0.87 -12.79
C LEU A 46 1.90 -0.42 -13.27
N MET A 47 0.95 -0.96 -12.48
CA MET A 47 0.08 -2.08 -12.90
C MET A 47 -0.78 -1.71 -14.12
N ALA A 48 -1.29 -0.48 -14.19
CA ALA A 48 -2.09 -0.06 -15.35
C ALA A 48 -1.27 0.06 -16.65
N VAL A 49 0.07 0.18 -16.56
CA VAL A 49 0.97 0.31 -17.73
C VAL A 49 1.74 -0.98 -18.01
N SER A 50 1.57 -2.03 -17.19
CA SER A 50 2.26 -3.30 -17.42
C SER A 50 1.76 -3.99 -18.70
N PRO A 51 2.64 -4.68 -19.45
CA PRO A 51 2.29 -5.33 -20.71
C PRO A 51 1.45 -6.60 -20.49
N ASP A 52 0.32 -6.71 -21.21
CA ASP A 52 -0.61 -7.83 -21.53
C ASP A 52 -0.81 -9.03 -20.55
N GLU A 53 -0.23 -9.01 -19.36
CA GLU A 53 -0.45 -9.98 -18.30
C GLU A 53 -1.16 -9.32 -17.12
N ALA A 54 -2.13 -10.05 -16.55
CA ALA A 54 -2.81 -9.64 -15.34
C ALA A 54 -1.81 -9.51 -14.19
N SER A 55 -1.63 -8.29 -13.73
CA SER A 55 -0.88 -7.91 -12.54
C SER A 55 -1.79 -8.01 -11.31
N THR A 56 -1.29 -8.58 -10.22
CA THR A 56 -2.03 -8.69 -8.96
C THR A 56 -1.16 -8.21 -7.81
N VAL A 57 -1.73 -7.39 -6.94
CA VAL A 57 -1.07 -6.88 -5.73
C VAL A 57 -1.99 -7.03 -4.53
N ARG A 58 -1.40 -7.34 -3.38
CA ARG A 58 -2.10 -7.31 -2.09
C ARG A 58 -1.71 -6.07 -1.30
N LEU A 59 -2.70 -5.29 -0.91
CA LEU A 59 -2.60 -4.07 -0.13
C LEU A 59 -3.23 -4.30 1.25
N GLY A 60 -2.92 -3.41 2.19
CA GLY A 60 -3.69 -3.31 3.43
C GLY A 60 -5.00 -2.58 3.15
N SER A 61 -5.38 -1.67 4.04
CA SER A 61 -6.46 -0.72 3.73
C SER A 61 -6.09 0.16 2.53
N LEU A 62 -7.07 0.43 1.67
CA LEU A 62 -6.90 1.32 0.52
C LEU A 62 -6.78 2.76 1.00
N SER A 63 -5.68 3.42 0.62
CA SER A 63 -5.50 4.86 0.88
C SER A 63 -6.32 5.71 -0.10
N PRO A 64 -6.64 6.98 0.23
CA PRO A 64 -7.30 7.89 -0.71
C PRO A 64 -6.53 8.07 -2.04
N SER A 65 -5.20 7.99 -1.96
CA SER A 65 -4.31 8.03 -3.13
C SER A 65 -4.45 6.77 -3.98
N ALA A 66 -4.66 5.59 -3.36
CA ALA A 66 -4.93 4.36 -4.10
C ALA A 66 -6.25 4.43 -4.87
N VAL A 67 -7.32 4.93 -4.24
CA VAL A 67 -8.61 5.15 -4.92
C VAL A 67 -8.44 6.09 -6.12
N SER A 68 -7.69 7.18 -5.95
CA SER A 68 -7.38 8.11 -7.04
C SER A 68 -6.61 7.42 -8.18
N ALA A 69 -5.68 6.53 -7.85
CA ALA A 69 -4.91 5.77 -8.84
C ALA A 69 -5.79 4.83 -9.66
N LEU A 70 -6.77 4.15 -9.04
CA LEU A 70 -7.74 3.30 -9.74
C LEU A 70 -8.60 4.12 -10.70
N THR A 71 -9.03 5.32 -10.30
CA THR A 71 -9.76 6.22 -11.20
C THR A 71 -8.89 6.69 -12.38
N ILE A 72 -7.61 6.99 -12.14
CA ILE A 72 -6.68 7.35 -13.22
C ILE A 72 -6.43 6.16 -14.17
N ALA A 73 -6.27 4.95 -13.62
CA ALA A 73 -6.13 3.72 -14.39
C ALA A 73 -7.30 3.55 -15.40
N GLU A 74 -8.53 3.72 -14.92
CA GLU A 74 -9.72 3.58 -15.76
C GLU A 74 -9.90 4.75 -16.75
N THR A 75 -9.76 5.99 -16.28
CA THR A 75 -10.09 7.19 -17.09
C THR A 75 -9.01 7.57 -18.10
N PHE A 76 -7.73 7.31 -17.80
CA PHE A 76 -6.61 7.70 -18.65
C PHE A 76 -6.02 6.52 -19.43
N PHE A 77 -5.86 5.35 -18.79
CA PHE A 77 -5.27 4.17 -19.42
C PHE A 77 -6.31 3.18 -19.96
N GLY A 78 -7.59 3.33 -19.60
CA GLY A 78 -8.65 2.40 -20.00
C GLY A 78 -8.56 1.03 -19.31
N VAL A 79 -7.80 0.93 -18.21
CA VAL A 79 -7.58 -0.32 -17.46
C VAL A 79 -8.51 -0.34 -16.25
N SER A 80 -9.37 -1.35 -16.19
CA SER A 80 -10.26 -1.58 -15.04
C SER A 80 -9.66 -2.66 -14.15
N CYS A 81 -9.55 -2.37 -12.86
CA CYS A 81 -8.99 -3.30 -11.88
C CYS A 81 -10.09 -3.86 -10.96
N ALA A 82 -10.08 -5.18 -10.76
CA ALA A 82 -10.93 -5.83 -9.78
C ALA A 82 -10.34 -5.68 -8.37
N VAL A 83 -11.19 -5.37 -7.38
CA VAL A 83 -10.82 -5.22 -5.97
C VAL A 83 -11.57 -6.27 -5.15
N LYS A 84 -10.85 -7.05 -4.34
CA LYS A 84 -11.40 -8.12 -3.49
C LYS A 84 -10.84 -8.01 -2.08
N GLU A 85 -11.71 -8.16 -1.08
CA GLU A 85 -11.30 -8.26 0.31
C GLU A 85 -10.94 -9.71 0.66
N GLU A 86 -9.81 -9.90 1.35
CA GLU A 86 -9.35 -11.18 1.88
C GLU A 86 -9.14 -11.07 3.39
N GLU A 87 -9.95 -11.78 4.17
CA GLU A 87 -9.91 -11.75 5.64
C GLU A 87 -8.75 -12.55 6.23
N ASN A 88 -8.40 -13.72 5.65
CA ASN A 88 -7.32 -14.56 6.15
C ASN A 88 -6.52 -15.24 5.04
N PRO A 89 -5.60 -14.52 4.37
CA PRO A 89 -4.81 -15.05 3.27
C PRO A 89 -3.84 -16.18 3.68
N TYR A 90 -3.54 -16.35 4.97
CA TYR A 90 -2.50 -17.28 5.44
C TYR A 90 -3.00 -18.35 6.41
N GLY A 91 -4.29 -18.36 6.76
CA GLY A 91 -4.83 -19.26 7.79
C GLY A 91 -4.25 -19.01 9.18
N ILE A 92 -3.71 -17.81 9.44
CA ILE A 92 -3.16 -17.42 10.74
C ILE A 92 -4.28 -16.76 11.56
N GLU A 93 -4.45 -17.14 12.83
CA GLU A 93 -5.39 -16.47 13.73
C GLU A 93 -5.00 -14.99 13.92
N ASP A 94 -6.00 -14.11 13.95
CA ASP A 94 -5.84 -12.65 14.09
C ASP A 94 -4.98 -11.96 13.00
N PHE A 95 -4.85 -12.55 11.80
CA PHE A 95 -4.22 -11.85 10.68
C PHE A 95 -5.12 -10.68 10.21
N PRO A 96 -4.56 -9.49 9.96
CA PRO A 96 -5.35 -8.34 9.53
C PRO A 96 -5.99 -8.57 8.14
N PRO A 97 -7.21 -8.07 7.91
CA PRO A 97 -7.83 -8.14 6.59
C PRO A 97 -7.01 -7.34 5.59
N SER A 98 -7.00 -7.82 4.34
CA SER A 98 -6.22 -7.24 3.25
C SER A 98 -7.06 -7.11 1.99
N VAL A 99 -6.58 -6.31 1.03
CA VAL A 99 -7.28 -6.06 -0.23
C VAL A 99 -6.40 -6.53 -1.38
N VAL A 100 -6.90 -7.44 -2.20
CA VAL A 100 -6.25 -7.88 -3.43
C VAL A 100 -6.81 -7.07 -4.61
N VAL A 101 -5.92 -6.43 -5.35
CA VAL A 101 -6.24 -5.69 -6.57
C VAL A 101 -5.63 -6.41 -7.76
N SER A 102 -6.43 -6.65 -8.79
CA SER A 102 -5.99 -7.27 -10.04
C SER A 102 -6.37 -6.38 -11.23
N CYS A 103 -5.35 -5.95 -11.99
CA CYS A 103 -5.45 -5.29 -13.29
C CYS A 103 -4.71 -6.23 -14.26
#